data_AF-A0A843CVG7-F1
#
_entry.id   AF-A0A843CVG7-F1
#
_cell.length_a   1.000
_cell.length_b   1.000
_cell.length_c   1.000
_cell.angle_alpha   90.00
_cell.angle_beta   90.00
_cell.angle_gamma   90.00
#
_symmetry.space_group_name_H-M   'P 1'
#
loop_
_entity.id
_entity.type
_entity.pdbx_description
1 polymer ?
#
loop_
_entity_poly.entity_id
_entity_poly.type
_entity_poly.pdbx_seq_one_letter_code
_entity_poly.pdbx_strand_id
1 'polypeptide(L)'
;MLSTSQQAPMGNRSTLITIGKNGELRHLFWPSHNYPQHIRGSLPGLFFKLDEKESFTWLTDDPWIRKQRYLPDSTILETVFSHPEGPQVKATDFVLPDRDALVRVFEVSNSSNSNFDASLLYYNDFDIAETPQGDACYYDEKRDAIVSYKRNYWFVFGSDKHSSSHQCGVHEEGSDAFVDAKDGNLSGNSLALYAGTKGVNSCLKWDLGTLRQDSRQQITLIMCFANSKLKAREIIEATRHDSLAEMVNNVNRYCQEWLRRSNATGIGEEWNDLLRRSLLTLRTLVSQDLGGIVAAPTLEPDYRYVWSRDGTYVAYALDRCGYHNDAEGFYRWCKDAQEPDGGWYQRYHVEKSPGPSWGEQEDQCATILWGIGQHYQLTRNENFLTDIWPTVQKGVDHLLQKRDRETGLIGPTFDLWEEKTALHTYTNAAGYAALRESSRLASALGHSTLSLSWQQESKNLKDAIARQLWDDHGKRFLKCVKPYDSSIDTALLGLSYPFSVFEADDPRVLSTSRQI
;
A
#
# COMPACT_ATOMS: atom_id res chain seq x y z
N MET A 1 -1.23 -7.75 -20.39
CA MET A 1 -0.15 -7.06 -19.64
C MET A 1 -0.81 -5.88 -18.94
N LEU A 2 -1.15 -6.03 -17.67
CA LEU A 2 -1.70 -4.92 -16.87
C LEU A 2 -0.56 -3.91 -16.71
N SER A 3 -0.69 -2.71 -17.27
CA SER A 3 0.19 -1.60 -16.89
C SER A 3 0.03 -1.43 -15.38
N THR A 4 1.12 -1.47 -14.64
CA THR A 4 1.10 -1.15 -13.21
C THR A 4 0.41 0.20 -13.00
N SER A 5 -0.28 0.32 -11.87
CA SER A 5 -0.73 1.59 -11.28
C SER A 5 0.35 2.68 -11.38
N GLN A 6 0.02 3.93 -11.07
CA GLN A 6 1.02 5.00 -11.00
C GLN A 6 2.27 4.65 -10.16
N GLN A 7 2.16 3.62 -9.31
CA GLN A 7 3.23 3.06 -8.50
C GLN A 7 3.08 1.55 -8.27
N ALA A 8 4.17 0.86 -7.96
CA ALA A 8 4.28 -0.57 -7.75
C ALA A 8 4.79 -0.87 -6.32
N PRO A 9 3.94 -1.31 -5.38
CA PRO A 9 4.34 -1.61 -4.01
C PRO A 9 5.10 -2.94 -3.88
N MET A 10 6.05 -2.98 -2.94
CA MET A 10 6.76 -4.18 -2.51
C MET A 10 7.31 -3.99 -1.08
N GLY A 11 7.49 -5.07 -0.34
CA GLY A 11 7.94 -4.98 1.04
C GLY A 11 8.10 -6.33 1.71
N ASN A 12 8.62 -6.30 2.94
CA ASN A 12 8.90 -7.46 3.78
C ASN A 12 8.11 -7.44 5.10
N ARG A 13 7.11 -6.55 5.20
CA ARG A 13 6.28 -6.28 6.37
C ARG A 13 6.91 -5.44 7.51
N SER A 14 8.12 -4.94 7.32
CA SER A 14 8.73 -3.85 8.12
C SER A 14 9.11 -2.66 7.24
N THR A 15 9.54 -2.95 6.03
CA THR A 15 9.79 -2.01 4.94
C THR A 15 8.67 -2.12 3.91
N LEU A 16 8.06 -0.99 3.55
CA LEU A 16 7.17 -0.86 2.39
C LEU A 16 7.71 0.22 1.46
N ILE A 17 7.97 -0.13 0.21
CA ILE A 17 8.39 0.83 -0.81
C ILE A 17 7.43 0.83 -1.98
N THR A 18 7.50 1.90 -2.77
CA THR A 18 6.83 1.96 -4.07
C THR A 18 7.77 2.47 -5.16
N ILE A 19 7.76 1.80 -6.32
CA ILE A 19 8.43 2.28 -7.53
C ILE A 19 7.39 2.96 -8.41
N GLY A 20 7.60 4.21 -8.79
CA GLY A 20 6.69 4.94 -9.66
C GLY A 20 6.69 4.41 -11.09
N LYS A 21 5.67 4.77 -11.87
CA LYS A 21 5.53 4.37 -13.29
C LYS A 21 6.72 4.78 -14.16
N ASN A 22 7.48 5.80 -13.75
CA ASN A 22 8.66 6.27 -14.46
C ASN A 22 9.95 5.60 -13.95
N GLY A 23 9.88 4.71 -12.96
CA GLY A 23 11.00 3.93 -12.44
C GLY A 23 11.74 4.57 -11.26
N GLU A 24 11.28 5.72 -10.78
CA GLU A 24 11.75 6.36 -9.55
C GLU A 24 11.36 5.54 -8.32
N LEU A 25 12.22 5.52 -7.29
CA LEU A 25 11.77 5.10 -5.96
C LEU A 25 10.94 6.27 -5.42
N ARG A 26 9.64 6.07 -5.25
CA ARG A 26 8.66 7.13 -4.96
C ARG A 26 8.39 7.26 -3.47
N HIS A 27 8.22 6.13 -2.79
CA HIS A 27 7.99 6.11 -1.35
C HIS A 27 8.82 5.01 -0.66
N LEU A 28 9.21 5.28 0.58
CA LEU A 28 9.81 4.34 1.53
C LEU A 28 9.16 4.60 2.88
N PHE A 29 8.33 3.66 3.35
CA PHE A 29 7.76 3.64 4.68
C PHE A 29 8.56 2.64 5.53
N TRP A 30 9.18 3.15 6.60
CA TRP A 30 9.99 2.36 7.52
C TRP A 30 10.13 3.11 8.86
N PRO A 31 10.10 2.43 10.03
CA PRO A 31 10.04 0.99 10.23
C PRO A 31 8.63 0.39 10.21
N SER A 32 7.60 1.21 9.91
CA SER A 32 6.22 0.77 9.77
C SER A 32 5.69 1.04 8.35
N HIS A 33 4.50 0.54 8.06
CA HIS A 33 3.87 0.60 6.73
C HIS A 33 3.18 1.92 6.40
N ASN A 34 2.88 2.74 7.40
CA ASN A 34 2.21 4.03 7.23
C ASN A 34 3.14 5.21 7.50
N TYR A 35 4.02 5.10 8.50
CA TYR A 35 4.77 6.24 8.98
C TYR A 35 6.12 5.86 9.62
N PRO A 36 7.17 6.67 9.42
CA PRO A 36 7.25 7.77 8.47
C PRO A 36 7.59 7.31 7.04
N GLN A 37 7.27 8.18 6.08
CA GLN A 37 7.91 8.18 4.76
C GLN A 37 9.29 8.86 4.82
N HIS A 38 10.19 8.51 3.88
CA HIS A 38 11.56 9.05 3.84
C HIS A 38 12.05 9.61 2.51
N ILE A 39 11.33 9.43 1.39
CA ILE A 39 11.86 9.72 0.03
C ILE A 39 11.31 11.01 -0.55
N ARG A 40 12.15 12.02 -0.70
CA ARG A 40 11.82 13.21 -1.50
C ARG A 40 12.02 12.96 -3.00
N GLY A 41 13.10 12.27 -3.36
CA GLY A 41 13.40 11.86 -4.73
C GLY A 41 14.53 10.83 -4.79
N SER A 42 14.39 9.80 -5.62
CA SER A 42 15.43 8.79 -5.78
C SER A 42 15.40 8.22 -7.20
N LEU A 43 16.42 8.58 -7.97
CA LEU A 43 16.37 8.61 -9.43
C LEU A 43 17.61 7.93 -10.04
N PRO A 44 17.44 6.98 -10.98
CA PRO A 44 18.53 6.51 -11.81
C PRO A 44 18.76 7.44 -13.00
N GLY A 45 20.03 7.71 -13.31
CA GLY A 45 20.48 8.50 -14.45
C GLY A 45 21.54 7.77 -15.28
N LEU A 46 21.61 8.09 -16.57
CA LEU A 46 22.64 7.56 -17.46
C LEU A 46 23.36 8.73 -18.14
N PHE A 47 24.68 8.76 -17.95
CA PHE A 47 25.58 9.52 -18.80
C PHE A 47 26.13 8.60 -19.88
N PHE A 48 26.08 9.00 -21.14
CA PHE A 48 26.66 8.24 -22.24
C PHE A 48 27.23 9.14 -23.33
N LYS A 49 28.20 8.60 -24.07
CA LYS A 49 28.88 9.30 -25.17
C LYS A 49 28.74 8.51 -26.47
N LEU A 50 27.83 8.96 -27.33
CA LEU A 50 27.56 8.37 -28.64
C LEU A 50 28.12 9.28 -29.73
N ASP A 51 28.96 8.76 -30.62
CA ASP A 51 29.56 9.51 -31.73
C ASP A 51 30.18 10.87 -31.31
N GLU A 52 30.97 10.84 -30.23
CA GLU A 52 31.60 12.00 -29.56
C GLU A 52 30.66 13.00 -28.87
N LYS A 53 29.33 12.84 -28.99
CA LYS A 53 28.35 13.66 -28.30
C LYS A 53 28.07 13.09 -26.91
N GLU A 54 28.33 13.89 -25.89
CA GLU A 54 28.01 13.58 -24.50
C GLU A 54 26.54 13.90 -24.21
N SER A 55 25.88 13.04 -23.46
CA SER A 55 24.49 13.20 -23.08
C SER A 55 24.23 12.61 -21.69
N PHE A 56 23.52 13.37 -20.86
CA PHE A 56 23.02 12.92 -19.57
C PHE A 56 21.50 12.99 -19.57
N THR A 57 20.85 11.95 -19.07
CA THR A 57 19.40 11.95 -18.86
C THR A 57 19.05 11.16 -17.60
N TRP A 58 18.08 11.65 -16.84
CA TRP A 58 17.40 10.80 -15.86
C TRP A 58 16.50 9.82 -16.62
N LEU A 59 16.53 8.55 -16.23
CA LEU A 59 15.73 7.51 -16.90
C LEU A 59 14.21 7.75 -16.74
N THR A 60 13.84 8.55 -15.73
CA THR A 60 12.48 8.95 -15.40
C THR A 60 11.91 9.99 -16.38
N ASP A 61 12.77 10.66 -17.14
CA ASP A 61 12.43 11.81 -17.97
C ASP A 61 12.35 11.40 -19.45
N ASP A 62 11.68 12.19 -20.27
CA ASP A 62 11.74 12.02 -21.72
C ASP A 62 13.18 12.23 -22.24
N PRO A 63 13.62 11.49 -23.27
CA PRO A 63 12.81 10.75 -24.23
C PRO A 63 12.79 9.22 -24.02
N TRP A 64 13.12 8.72 -22.83
CA TRP A 64 13.10 7.28 -22.58
C TRP A 64 11.71 6.68 -22.87
N ILE A 65 11.57 5.37 -23.00
CA ILE A 65 10.27 4.69 -23.04
C ILE A 65 10.29 3.66 -21.94
N ARG A 66 9.27 3.66 -21.08
CA ARG A 66 9.24 2.84 -19.87
C ARG A 66 8.15 1.79 -19.95
N LYS A 67 8.49 0.56 -19.61
CA LYS A 67 7.56 -0.55 -19.46
C LYS A 67 7.84 -1.29 -18.18
N GLN A 68 6.80 -1.51 -17.38
CA GLN A 68 6.90 -2.20 -16.10
C GLN A 68 6.09 -3.48 -16.08
N ARG A 69 6.61 -4.47 -15.35
CA ARG A 69 5.89 -5.70 -15.02
C ARG A 69 6.41 -6.29 -13.72
N TYR A 70 5.54 -6.90 -12.94
CA TYR A 70 5.99 -7.80 -11.89
C TYR A 70 6.43 -9.14 -12.50
N LEU A 71 7.45 -9.76 -11.91
CA LEU A 71 7.75 -11.15 -12.18
C LEU A 71 6.62 -12.05 -11.61
N PRO A 72 6.30 -13.18 -12.28
CA PRO A 72 5.26 -14.10 -11.81
C PRO A 72 5.46 -14.51 -10.36
N ASP A 73 4.36 -14.59 -9.60
CA ASP A 73 4.32 -15.09 -8.21
C ASP A 73 5.36 -14.48 -7.25
N SER A 74 5.79 -13.24 -7.49
CA SER A 74 6.73 -12.50 -6.64
C SER A 74 6.41 -11.01 -6.55
N THR A 75 6.97 -10.31 -5.57
CA THR A 75 6.93 -8.83 -5.49
C THR A 75 8.05 -8.14 -6.28
N ILE A 76 8.85 -8.91 -7.03
CA ILE A 76 9.95 -8.38 -7.84
C ILE A 76 9.37 -7.62 -9.03
N LEU A 77 9.82 -6.38 -9.21
CA LEU A 77 9.41 -5.53 -10.32
C LEU A 77 10.54 -5.41 -11.35
N GLU A 78 10.21 -5.54 -12.62
CA GLU A 78 11.10 -5.15 -13.72
C GLU A 78 10.60 -3.86 -14.36
N THR A 79 11.51 -2.90 -14.54
CA THR A 79 11.30 -1.71 -15.36
C THR A 79 12.31 -1.72 -16.52
N VAL A 80 11.81 -1.71 -17.76
CA VAL A 80 12.65 -1.57 -18.96
C VAL A 80 12.55 -0.13 -19.46
N PHE A 81 13.70 0.50 -19.63
CA PHE A 81 13.89 1.84 -20.17
C PHE A 81 14.56 1.72 -21.54
N SER A 82 13.97 2.33 -22.57
CA SER A 82 14.53 2.35 -23.93
C SER A 82 14.74 3.78 -24.40
N HIS A 83 15.98 4.14 -24.72
CA HIS A 83 16.30 5.46 -25.27
C HIS A 83 16.28 5.43 -26.81
N PRO A 84 15.76 6.47 -27.50
CA PRO A 84 15.71 6.51 -28.97
C PRO A 84 17.10 6.45 -29.64
N GLU A 85 18.15 6.93 -28.97
CA GLU A 85 19.52 6.89 -29.47
C GLU A 85 20.19 5.51 -29.27
N GLY A 86 19.49 4.53 -28.67
CA GLY A 86 19.92 3.13 -28.60
C GLY A 86 20.30 2.55 -27.23
N PRO A 87 20.70 3.33 -26.20
CA PRO A 87 20.85 2.80 -24.85
C PRO A 87 19.56 2.16 -24.33
N GLN A 88 19.69 1.01 -23.67
CA GLN A 88 18.60 0.39 -22.91
C GLN A 88 19.06 0.12 -21.48
N VAL A 89 18.14 0.26 -20.54
CA VAL A 89 18.38 -0.09 -19.14
C VAL A 89 17.25 -0.98 -18.66
N LYS A 90 17.57 -2.06 -17.96
CA LYS A 90 16.58 -2.86 -17.23
C LYS A 90 16.89 -2.76 -15.74
N ALA A 91 15.93 -2.24 -14.95
CA ALA A 91 15.96 -2.28 -13.50
C ALA A 91 15.16 -3.48 -12.99
N THR A 92 15.73 -4.26 -12.07
CA THR A 92 15.03 -5.31 -11.32
C THR A 92 15.04 -4.94 -9.83
N ASP A 93 13.87 -4.61 -9.29
CA ASP A 93 13.70 -4.04 -7.96
C ASP A 93 13.01 -5.04 -7.02
N PHE A 94 13.56 -5.24 -5.81
CA PHE A 94 12.95 -6.08 -4.78
C PHE A 94 13.43 -5.74 -3.37
N VAL A 95 12.59 -6.00 -2.37
CA VAL A 95 12.92 -5.90 -0.94
C VAL A 95 13.21 -7.29 -0.39
N LEU A 96 14.29 -7.44 0.38
CA LEU A 96 14.66 -8.71 0.98
C LEU A 96 13.70 -9.10 2.11
N PRO A 97 13.21 -10.37 2.15
CA PRO A 97 12.25 -10.78 3.18
C PRO A 97 12.80 -10.89 4.60
N ASP A 98 14.11 -11.10 4.75
CA ASP A 98 14.79 -11.42 6.00
C ASP A 98 15.49 -10.21 6.64
N ARG A 99 15.57 -9.08 5.94
CA ARG A 99 16.22 -7.85 6.39
C ARG A 99 15.68 -6.62 5.68
N ASP A 100 15.78 -5.46 6.31
CA ASP A 100 15.36 -4.18 5.75
C ASP A 100 16.36 -3.66 4.71
N ALA A 101 16.32 -4.25 3.52
CA ALA A 101 17.14 -3.87 2.39
C ALA A 101 16.35 -3.92 1.07
N LEU A 102 16.43 -2.82 0.31
CA LEU A 102 16.01 -2.73 -1.08
C LEU A 102 17.22 -3.02 -1.98
N VAL A 103 17.04 -3.92 -2.94
CA VAL A 103 18.02 -4.22 -3.98
C VAL A 103 17.47 -3.77 -5.32
N ARG A 104 18.27 -3.00 -6.08
CA ARG A 104 17.94 -2.54 -7.43
C ARG A 104 19.05 -2.96 -8.39
N VAL A 105 18.76 -3.87 -9.30
CA VAL A 105 19.74 -4.35 -10.29
C VAL A 105 19.56 -3.60 -11.59
N PHE A 106 20.56 -2.84 -12.02
CA PHE A 106 20.57 -2.11 -13.29
C PHE A 106 21.44 -2.86 -14.30
N GLU A 107 20.81 -3.38 -15.36
CA GLU A 107 21.48 -3.89 -16.55
C GLU A 107 21.44 -2.83 -17.65
N VAL A 108 22.57 -2.21 -17.97
CA VAL A 108 22.72 -1.24 -19.07
C VAL A 108 23.23 -1.98 -20.29
N SER A 109 22.49 -1.91 -21.40
CA SER A 109 22.85 -2.54 -22.66
C SER A 109 22.85 -1.57 -23.82
N ASN A 110 23.65 -1.91 -24.83
CA ASN A 110 23.74 -1.16 -26.07
C ASN A 110 22.94 -1.88 -27.17
N SER A 111 21.82 -1.28 -27.58
CA SER A 111 21.00 -1.77 -28.70
C SER A 111 21.21 -0.97 -29.99
N SER A 112 22.22 -0.09 -30.02
CA SER A 112 22.63 0.66 -31.21
C SER A 112 23.68 -0.11 -32.02
N ASN A 113 23.97 0.37 -33.23
CA ASN A 113 25.03 -0.17 -34.08
C ASN A 113 26.42 0.44 -33.79
N SER A 114 26.50 1.42 -32.90
CA SER A 114 27.75 2.12 -32.54
C SER A 114 28.16 1.75 -31.11
N ASN A 115 29.46 1.73 -30.83
CA ASN A 115 29.93 1.60 -29.45
C ASN A 115 29.76 2.94 -28.72
N PHE A 116 29.44 2.91 -27.43
CA PHE A 116 29.41 4.12 -26.60
C PHE A 116 29.98 3.87 -25.22
N ASP A 117 30.61 4.90 -24.64
CA ASP A 117 30.99 4.88 -23.23
C ASP A 117 29.77 5.27 -22.39
N ALA A 118 29.60 4.63 -21.23
CA ALA A 118 28.50 4.93 -20.32
C ALA A 118 28.92 4.92 -18.86
N SER A 119 28.21 5.73 -18.08
CA SER A 119 28.27 5.72 -16.63
C SER A 119 26.85 5.73 -16.06
N LEU A 120 26.60 4.85 -15.10
CA LEU A 120 25.36 4.88 -14.33
C LEU A 120 25.53 5.89 -13.19
N LEU A 121 24.55 6.77 -13.01
CA LEU A 121 24.46 7.66 -11.86
C LEU A 121 23.19 7.31 -11.09
N TYR A 122 23.24 7.41 -9.77
CA TYR A 122 22.06 7.19 -8.96
C TYR A 122 21.98 8.23 -7.85
N TYR A 123 20.90 9.01 -7.89
CA TYR A 123 20.62 10.13 -7.01
C TYR A 123 19.67 9.73 -5.89
N ASN A 124 19.95 10.22 -4.68
CA ASN A 124 19.10 10.07 -3.51
C ASN A 124 18.90 11.41 -2.80
N ASP A 125 17.64 11.68 -2.47
CA ASP A 125 17.14 12.83 -1.75
C ASP A 125 16.12 12.33 -0.74
N PHE A 126 16.50 12.38 0.52
CA PHE A 126 15.65 11.92 1.61
C PHE A 126 15.05 13.12 2.31
N ASP A 127 13.78 12.99 2.69
CA ASP A 127 13.17 13.79 3.74
C ASP A 127 12.97 12.82 4.92
N ILE A 128 14.04 12.52 5.65
CA ILE A 128 14.00 11.48 6.68
C ILE A 128 12.99 11.89 7.76
N ALA A 129 12.02 11.01 8.00
CA ALA A 129 10.87 11.28 8.84
C ALA A 129 9.99 12.45 8.34
N GLU A 130 9.75 12.52 7.03
CA GLU A 130 8.86 13.46 6.33
C GLU A 130 9.26 14.94 6.46
N THR A 131 10.53 15.21 6.75
CA THR A 131 11.06 16.57 6.83
C THR A 131 12.52 16.64 6.40
N PRO A 132 12.92 17.63 5.57
CA PRO A 132 14.32 17.82 5.18
C PRO A 132 15.20 18.32 6.33
N GLN A 133 14.60 18.87 7.39
CA GLN A 133 15.34 19.59 8.42
C GLN A 133 16.13 18.62 9.32
N GLY A 134 17.43 18.86 9.44
CA GLY A 134 18.32 18.08 10.31
C GLY A 134 18.78 16.76 9.72
N ASP A 135 18.53 16.54 8.42
CA ASP A 135 19.12 15.44 7.67
C ASP A 135 20.61 15.72 7.42
N ALA A 136 21.40 14.66 7.45
CA ALA A 136 22.81 14.70 7.09
C ALA A 136 23.14 13.48 6.24
N CYS A 137 24.04 13.66 5.27
CA CYS A 137 24.59 12.54 4.51
C CYS A 137 26.10 12.65 4.40
N TYR A 138 26.79 11.52 4.42
CA TYR A 138 28.23 11.46 4.21
C TYR A 138 28.65 10.21 3.45
N TYR A 139 29.79 10.27 2.78
CA TYR A 139 30.40 9.15 2.09
C TYR A 139 31.34 8.36 3.04
N ASP A 140 31.05 7.08 3.27
CA ASP A 140 31.88 6.14 4.03
C ASP A 140 32.88 5.47 3.10
N GLU A 141 34.05 6.09 2.93
CA GLU A 141 35.13 5.61 2.04
C GLU A 141 35.50 4.15 2.27
N LYS A 142 35.48 3.66 3.52
CA LYS A 142 35.85 2.26 3.83
C LYS A 142 34.87 1.25 3.24
N ARG A 143 33.62 1.67 3.05
CA ARG A 143 32.54 0.82 2.55
C ARG A 143 32.11 1.20 1.15
N ASP A 144 32.64 2.28 0.56
CA ASP A 144 32.16 2.79 -0.72
C ASP A 144 30.62 2.90 -0.72
N ALA A 145 30.11 3.72 0.20
CA ALA A 145 28.68 3.86 0.43
C ALA A 145 28.34 5.24 0.99
N ILE A 146 27.17 5.77 0.63
CA ILE A 146 26.61 6.97 1.24
C ILE A 146 25.77 6.57 2.44
N VAL A 147 25.90 7.31 3.53
CA VAL A 147 25.13 7.15 4.75
C VAL A 147 24.32 8.41 4.98
N SER A 148 22.99 8.31 4.85
CA SER A 148 22.04 9.36 5.20
C SER A 148 21.45 9.04 6.58
N TYR A 149 21.40 10.01 7.48
CA TYR A 149 20.96 9.75 8.85
C TYR A 149 20.29 10.95 9.52
N LYS A 150 19.40 10.61 10.46
CA LYS A 150 18.74 11.56 11.36
C LYS A 150 18.18 10.82 12.57
N ARG A 151 18.50 11.30 13.77
CA ARG A 151 18.11 10.64 15.04
C ARG A 151 18.50 9.15 15.02
N ASN A 152 17.51 8.25 15.07
CA ASN A 152 17.66 6.82 15.00
C ASN A 152 17.53 6.26 13.58
N TYR A 153 17.23 7.04 12.54
CA TYR A 153 17.18 6.57 11.16
C TYR A 153 18.58 6.59 10.54
N TRP A 154 19.05 5.43 10.10
CA TRP A 154 20.34 5.25 9.43
C TRP A 154 20.15 4.49 8.13
N PHE A 155 20.30 5.19 7.01
CA PHE A 155 20.13 4.65 5.66
C PHE A 155 21.47 4.58 4.97
N VAL A 156 21.83 3.39 4.48
CA VAL A 156 23.11 3.16 3.81
C VAL A 156 22.83 2.74 2.38
N PHE A 157 23.47 3.44 1.44
CA PHE A 157 23.31 3.25 0.00
C PHE A 157 24.68 2.96 -0.63
N GLY A 158 24.80 1.83 -1.32
CA GLY A 158 26.02 1.46 -2.04
C GLY A 158 25.72 0.43 -3.13
N SER A 159 26.76 -0.21 -3.66
CA SER A 159 26.58 -1.27 -4.66
C SER A 159 27.51 -2.47 -4.46
N ASP A 160 27.37 -3.47 -5.33
CA ASP A 160 28.28 -4.62 -5.48
C ASP A 160 29.63 -4.25 -6.13
N LYS A 161 29.71 -3.10 -6.81
CA LYS A 161 30.94 -2.57 -7.41
C LYS A 161 31.38 -1.27 -6.73
N HIS A 162 32.68 -1.01 -6.79
CA HIS A 162 33.23 0.25 -6.29
C HIS A 162 32.72 1.43 -7.13
N SER A 163 32.26 2.51 -6.49
CA SER A 163 31.87 3.73 -7.19
C SER A 163 33.07 4.44 -7.82
N SER A 164 32.87 5.09 -8.95
CA SER A 164 33.87 5.92 -9.61
C SER A 164 33.99 7.29 -8.95
N SER A 165 32.86 7.83 -8.50
CA SER A 165 32.79 9.11 -7.78
C SER A 165 31.49 9.23 -6.99
N HIS A 166 31.47 10.19 -6.08
CA HIS A 166 30.35 10.48 -5.19
C HIS A 166 30.13 11.98 -5.06
N GLN A 167 28.94 12.37 -4.60
CA GLN A 167 28.63 13.72 -4.17
C GLN A 167 27.63 13.68 -3.03
N CYS A 168 27.91 14.43 -1.96
CA CYS A 168 26.95 14.82 -0.93
C CYS A 168 26.69 16.32 -1.05
N GLY A 169 25.42 16.72 -1.16
CA GLY A 169 25.01 18.07 -1.50
C GLY A 169 23.97 18.66 -0.57
N VAL A 170 23.85 19.98 -0.63
CA VAL A 170 22.76 20.74 -0.01
C VAL A 170 21.90 21.33 -1.12
N HIS A 171 20.58 21.22 -0.99
CA HIS A 171 19.64 21.77 -1.98
C HIS A 171 19.91 23.25 -2.25
N GLU A 172 19.85 23.64 -3.53
CA GLU A 172 20.01 25.04 -3.97
C GLU A 172 21.35 25.69 -3.54
N GLU A 173 22.39 24.88 -3.34
CA GLU A 173 23.77 25.34 -3.16
C GLU A 173 24.65 24.77 -4.28
N GLY A 174 25.88 25.27 -4.40
CA GLY A 174 26.81 24.77 -5.42
C GLY A 174 27.18 23.29 -5.26
N SER A 175 26.90 22.69 -4.11
CA SER A 175 27.14 21.27 -3.84
C SER A 175 25.95 20.36 -4.18
N ASP A 176 24.82 20.90 -4.65
CA ASP A 176 23.60 20.13 -4.93
C ASP A 176 23.87 18.97 -5.91
N ALA A 177 23.71 17.74 -5.41
CA ALA A 177 24.05 16.53 -6.16
C ALA A 177 23.15 16.29 -7.38
N PHE A 178 21.94 16.85 -7.41
CA PHE A 178 21.05 16.73 -8.57
C PHE A 178 21.55 17.56 -9.75
N VAL A 179 22.12 18.74 -9.45
CA VAL A 179 22.69 19.64 -10.46
C VAL A 179 24.07 19.14 -10.89
N ASP A 180 24.90 18.75 -9.93
CA ASP A 180 26.26 18.24 -10.12
C ASP A 180 26.30 16.98 -11.01
N ALA A 181 25.27 16.13 -10.96
CA ALA A 181 25.19 14.93 -11.79
C ALA A 181 25.09 15.20 -13.31
N LYS A 182 24.65 16.39 -13.73
CA LYS A 182 24.19 16.65 -15.12
C LYS A 182 25.29 16.66 -16.18
N ASP A 183 26.52 16.94 -15.80
CA ASP A 183 27.68 16.92 -16.72
C ASP A 183 28.42 15.57 -16.69
N GLY A 184 27.92 14.61 -15.91
CA GLY A 184 28.54 13.30 -15.72
C GLY A 184 29.74 13.30 -14.78
N ASN A 185 30.10 14.41 -14.12
CA ASN A 185 31.27 14.53 -13.26
C ASN A 185 30.87 15.02 -11.86
N LEU A 186 30.82 14.08 -10.90
CA LEU A 186 30.55 14.43 -9.51
C LEU A 186 31.74 15.12 -8.84
N SER A 187 31.48 16.22 -8.14
CA SER A 187 32.47 17.10 -7.52
C SER A 187 33.22 16.49 -6.33
N GLY A 188 32.73 15.40 -5.74
CA GLY A 188 33.47 14.64 -4.71
C GLY A 188 33.28 15.11 -3.27
N ASN A 189 32.27 15.94 -2.96
CA ASN A 189 32.02 16.33 -1.57
C ASN A 189 31.55 15.12 -0.75
N SER A 190 32.24 14.84 0.36
CA SER A 190 32.00 13.65 1.19
C SER A 190 31.02 13.88 2.34
N LEU A 191 30.57 15.10 2.60
CA LEU A 191 29.69 15.42 3.72
C LEU A 191 28.76 16.58 3.38
N ALA A 192 27.47 16.39 3.61
CA ALA A 192 26.48 17.46 3.60
C ALA A 192 25.66 17.44 4.90
N LEU A 193 25.54 18.62 5.50
CA LEU A 193 24.60 18.94 6.57
C LEU A 193 24.23 20.41 6.44
N TYR A 194 23.01 20.77 6.82
CA TYR A 194 22.56 22.15 6.77
C TYR A 194 21.86 22.53 8.07
N ALA A 195 22.24 23.67 8.65
CA ALA A 195 21.70 24.14 9.92
C ALA A 195 20.30 24.79 9.80
N GLY A 196 19.87 25.12 8.58
CA GLY A 196 18.55 25.71 8.31
C GLY A 196 17.52 24.67 7.85
N THR A 197 16.67 25.06 6.90
CA THR A 197 15.51 24.26 6.43
C THR A 197 15.73 23.52 5.12
N LYS A 198 16.88 23.71 4.46
CA LYS A 198 17.21 23.00 3.22
C LYS A 198 17.54 21.53 3.52
N GLY A 199 17.11 20.64 2.63
CA GLY A 199 17.47 19.23 2.68
C GLY A 199 18.88 18.97 2.15
N VAL A 200 19.36 17.76 2.38
CA VAL A 200 20.61 17.25 1.82
C VAL A 200 20.31 16.15 0.81
N ASN A 201 21.12 16.06 -0.23
CA ASN A 201 20.98 15.08 -1.27
C ASN A 201 22.33 14.46 -1.61
N SER A 202 22.33 13.44 -2.47
CA SER A 202 23.54 12.71 -2.75
C SER A 202 23.49 11.94 -4.06
N CYS A 203 24.64 11.64 -4.65
CA CYS A 203 24.74 10.86 -5.87
C CYS A 203 25.98 9.95 -5.83
N LEU A 204 25.85 8.73 -6.35
CA LEU A 204 26.98 7.86 -6.70
C LEU A 204 27.02 7.66 -8.21
N LYS A 205 28.24 7.51 -8.75
CA LYS A 205 28.50 7.23 -10.17
C LYS A 205 29.31 5.95 -10.31
N TRP A 206 29.03 5.17 -11.35
CA TRP A 206 29.82 4.01 -11.78
C TRP A 206 30.13 4.09 -13.26
N ASP A 207 31.41 4.11 -13.62
CA ASP A 207 31.82 4.01 -15.03
C ASP A 207 31.69 2.57 -15.51
N LEU A 208 30.89 2.38 -16.56
CA LEU A 208 30.63 1.07 -17.17
C LEU A 208 31.62 0.76 -18.30
N GLY A 209 32.42 1.75 -18.71
CA GLY A 209 33.33 1.69 -19.84
C GLY A 209 32.60 1.65 -21.18
N THR A 210 33.31 1.20 -22.21
CA THR A 210 32.78 1.12 -23.57
C THR A 210 31.84 -0.07 -23.74
N LEU A 211 30.56 0.21 -23.98
CA LEU A 211 29.55 -0.78 -24.35
C LEU A 211 29.59 -1.01 -25.87
N ARG A 212 30.03 -2.20 -26.26
CA ARG A 212 29.92 -2.68 -27.65
C ARG A 212 28.47 -3.02 -27.98
N GLN A 213 28.14 -3.07 -29.27
CA GLN A 213 26.85 -3.58 -29.74
C GLN A 213 26.50 -4.91 -29.05
N ASP A 214 25.28 -5.03 -28.56
CA ASP A 214 24.72 -6.18 -27.84
C ASP A 214 25.45 -6.57 -26.53
N SER A 215 26.41 -5.76 -26.08
CA SER A 215 27.02 -5.93 -24.76
C SER A 215 26.15 -5.32 -23.66
N ARG A 216 26.37 -5.80 -22.43
CA ARG A 216 25.70 -5.31 -21.24
C ARG A 216 26.66 -5.21 -20.07
N GLN A 217 26.39 -4.26 -19.18
CA GLN A 217 27.02 -4.12 -17.88
C GLN A 217 25.94 -4.10 -16.80
N GLN A 218 26.26 -4.70 -15.65
CA GLN A 218 25.34 -4.80 -14.51
C GLN A 218 25.92 -4.06 -13.29
N ILE A 219 25.06 -3.36 -12.56
CA ILE A 219 25.33 -2.81 -11.22
C ILE A 219 24.19 -3.24 -10.30
N THR A 220 24.52 -3.77 -9.12
CA THR A 220 23.55 -4.15 -8.08
C THR A 220 23.60 -3.10 -6.97
N LEU A 221 22.63 -2.20 -6.96
CA LEU A 221 22.48 -1.20 -5.89
C LEU A 221 21.78 -1.81 -4.68
N ILE A 222 22.23 -1.42 -3.50
CA ILE A 222 21.70 -1.88 -2.22
C ILE A 222 21.44 -0.65 -1.34
N MET A 223 20.21 -0.55 -0.84
CA MET A 223 19.79 0.43 0.16
C MET A 223 19.33 -0.29 1.42
N CYS A 224 19.93 0.00 2.55
CA CYS A 224 19.62 -0.63 3.84
C CYS A 224 19.03 0.37 4.81
N PHE A 225 18.07 -0.08 5.62
CA PHE A 225 17.37 0.76 6.60
C PHE A 225 17.54 0.19 8.01
N ALA A 226 18.00 1.01 8.95
CA ALA A 226 18.19 0.55 10.32
C ALA A 226 18.02 1.65 11.37
N ASN A 227 17.85 1.21 12.62
CA ASN A 227 17.66 2.09 13.77
C ASN A 227 18.98 2.54 14.43
N SER A 228 20.13 2.13 13.88
CA SER A 228 21.46 2.49 14.35
C SER A 228 22.50 2.35 13.24
N LYS A 229 23.57 3.14 13.36
CA LYS A 229 24.72 3.10 12.44
C LYS A 229 25.35 1.70 12.33
N LEU A 230 25.48 1.01 13.46
CA LEU A 230 26.10 -0.32 13.51
C LEU A 230 25.26 -1.34 12.73
N LYS A 231 23.95 -1.39 13.01
CA LYS A 231 23.04 -2.31 12.33
C LYS A 231 22.94 -2.01 10.83
N ALA A 232 22.91 -0.73 10.43
CA ALA A 232 22.90 -0.36 9.02
C ALA A 232 24.15 -0.89 8.28
N ARG A 233 25.31 -0.83 8.93
CA ARG A 233 26.58 -1.36 8.41
C ARG A 233 26.60 -2.89 8.33
N GLU A 234 26.05 -3.56 9.32
CA GLU A 234 25.92 -5.02 9.31
C GLU A 234 25.03 -5.50 8.16
N ILE A 235 23.90 -4.83 7.93
CA ILE A 235 22.95 -5.19 6.87
C ILE A 235 23.58 -5.00 5.48
N ILE A 236 24.24 -3.86 5.20
CA ILE A 236 24.86 -3.63 3.88
C ILE A 236 26.01 -4.61 3.62
N GLU A 237 26.83 -4.90 4.63
CA GLU A 237 27.92 -5.87 4.50
C GLU A 237 27.35 -7.26 4.24
N ALA A 238 26.39 -7.74 5.05
CA ALA A 238 25.75 -9.04 4.84
C ALA A 238 25.09 -9.14 3.45
N THR A 239 24.40 -8.09 3.01
CA THR A 239 23.70 -8.08 1.70
C THR A 239 24.68 -8.12 0.53
N ARG A 240 25.87 -7.53 0.64
CA ARG A 240 26.93 -7.62 -0.38
C ARG A 240 27.59 -9.00 -0.47
N HIS A 241 27.52 -9.81 0.59
CA HIS A 241 28.06 -11.17 0.57
C HIS A 241 27.11 -12.14 -0.15
N ASP A 242 25.80 -11.87 -0.12
CA ASP A 242 24.80 -12.70 -0.79
C ASP A 242 24.89 -12.52 -2.32
N SER A 243 24.84 -13.63 -3.06
CA SER A 243 24.76 -13.54 -4.53
C SER A 243 23.39 -13.03 -4.97
N LEU A 244 23.34 -12.37 -6.13
CA LEU A 244 22.06 -11.92 -6.70
C LEU A 244 21.06 -13.08 -6.88
N ALA A 245 21.54 -14.26 -7.27
CA ALA A 245 20.69 -15.44 -7.43
C ALA A 245 20.08 -15.89 -6.08
N GLU A 246 20.84 -15.86 -4.99
CA GLU A 246 20.35 -16.18 -3.65
C GLU A 246 19.30 -15.17 -3.19
N MET A 247 19.56 -13.88 -3.38
CA MET A 247 18.63 -12.80 -3.05
C MET A 247 17.29 -12.93 -3.79
N VAL A 248 17.33 -13.14 -5.12
CA VAL A 248 16.12 -13.34 -5.94
C VAL A 248 15.37 -14.61 -5.54
N ASN A 249 16.10 -15.71 -5.30
CA ASN A 249 15.49 -16.97 -4.86
C ASN A 249 14.83 -16.85 -3.48
N ASN A 250 15.39 -16.05 -2.58
CA ASN A 250 14.80 -15.77 -1.27
C ASN A 250 13.44 -15.06 -1.42
N VAL A 251 13.36 -13.99 -2.22
CA VAL A 251 12.11 -13.26 -2.48
C VAL A 251 11.07 -14.18 -3.14
N ASN A 252 11.46 -14.94 -4.16
CA ASN A 252 10.58 -15.88 -4.84
C ASN A 252 10.02 -16.92 -3.88
N ARG A 253 10.86 -17.52 -3.04
CA ARG A 253 10.44 -18.50 -2.03
C ARG A 253 9.45 -17.89 -1.04
N TYR A 254 9.76 -16.72 -0.50
CA TYR A 254 8.90 -16.00 0.44
C TYR A 254 7.50 -15.69 -0.12
N CYS A 255 7.42 -15.33 -1.41
CA CYS A 255 6.16 -15.06 -2.07
C CYS A 255 5.40 -16.34 -2.41
N GLN A 256 6.08 -17.31 -3.04
CA GLN A 256 5.45 -18.55 -3.51
C GLN A 256 5.00 -19.45 -2.37
N GLU A 257 5.77 -19.56 -1.28
CA GLU A 257 5.35 -20.33 -0.10
C GLU A 257 4.13 -19.72 0.58
N TRP A 258 4.01 -18.40 0.59
CA TRP A 258 2.82 -17.73 1.10
C TRP A 258 1.62 -17.91 0.15
N LEU A 259 1.81 -17.75 -1.16
CA LEU A 259 0.76 -18.00 -2.17
C LEU A 259 0.23 -19.44 -2.14
N ARG A 260 1.11 -20.42 -1.91
CA ARG A 260 0.74 -21.85 -1.79
C ARG A 260 -0.20 -22.16 -0.63
N ARG A 261 -0.31 -21.28 0.36
CA ARG A 261 -1.25 -21.45 1.49
C ARG A 261 -2.68 -21.11 1.11
N SER A 262 -2.89 -20.44 -0.02
CA SER A 262 -4.23 -20.08 -0.44
C SER A 262 -5.07 -21.32 -0.71
N ASN A 263 -6.29 -21.33 -0.18
CA ASN A 263 -7.29 -22.37 -0.42
C ASN A 263 -8.49 -21.83 -1.21
N ALA A 264 -8.29 -20.73 -1.97
CA ALA A 264 -9.34 -20.11 -2.77
C ALA A 264 -9.95 -21.13 -3.75
N THR A 265 -11.28 -21.20 -3.80
CA THR A 265 -12.04 -22.13 -4.65
C THR A 265 -13.01 -21.40 -5.55
N GLY A 266 -13.45 -22.04 -6.64
CA GLY A 266 -14.45 -21.48 -7.56
C GLY A 266 -13.93 -20.36 -8.45
N ILE A 267 -12.61 -20.25 -8.61
CA ILE A 267 -11.94 -19.25 -9.44
C ILE A 267 -11.56 -19.92 -10.77
N GLY A 268 -12.02 -19.36 -11.89
CA GLY A 268 -11.63 -19.81 -13.23
C GLY A 268 -10.13 -19.66 -13.44
N GLU A 269 -9.53 -20.59 -14.20
CA GLU A 269 -8.07 -20.62 -14.41
C GLU A 269 -7.53 -19.31 -14.99
N GLU A 270 -8.32 -18.61 -15.79
CA GLU A 270 -8.00 -17.32 -16.40
C GLU A 270 -7.79 -16.18 -15.39
N TRP A 271 -8.30 -16.31 -14.16
CA TRP A 271 -8.19 -15.30 -13.10
C TRP A 271 -7.07 -15.59 -12.10
N ASN A 272 -6.39 -16.74 -12.20
CA ASN A 272 -5.38 -17.16 -11.22
C ASN A 272 -4.23 -16.16 -11.09
N ASP A 273 -3.72 -15.64 -12.20
CA ASP A 273 -2.60 -14.68 -12.18
C ASP A 273 -3.02 -13.36 -11.53
N LEU A 274 -4.25 -12.89 -11.81
CA LEU A 274 -4.80 -11.69 -11.18
C LEU A 274 -4.98 -11.90 -9.68
N LEU A 275 -5.55 -13.03 -9.26
CA LEU A 275 -5.72 -13.38 -7.85
C LEU A 275 -4.38 -13.37 -7.11
N ARG A 276 -3.38 -14.10 -7.59
CA ARG A 276 -2.05 -14.18 -6.95
C ARG A 276 -1.38 -12.81 -6.89
N ARG A 277 -1.53 -12.00 -7.94
CA ARG A 277 -1.02 -10.63 -7.95
C ARG A 277 -1.70 -9.76 -6.90
N SER A 278 -3.03 -9.77 -6.86
CA SER A 278 -3.81 -9.04 -5.86
C SER A 278 -3.46 -9.47 -4.45
N LEU A 279 -3.33 -10.77 -4.17
CA LEU A 279 -2.92 -11.28 -2.86
C LEU A 279 -1.56 -10.74 -2.41
N LEU A 280 -0.55 -10.76 -3.30
CA LEU A 280 0.76 -10.20 -2.97
C LEU A 280 0.69 -8.69 -2.73
N THR A 281 -0.08 -7.94 -3.52
CA THR A 281 -0.31 -6.51 -3.28
C THR A 281 -0.98 -6.26 -1.94
N LEU A 282 -2.08 -6.97 -1.62
CA LEU A 282 -2.77 -6.81 -0.34
C LEU A 282 -1.87 -7.15 0.85
N ARG A 283 -1.02 -8.18 0.74
CA ARG A 283 -0.04 -8.54 1.77
C ARG A 283 0.89 -7.37 2.13
N THR A 284 1.26 -6.53 1.15
CA THR A 284 2.11 -5.36 1.40
C THR A 284 1.44 -4.24 2.20
N LEU A 285 0.11 -4.29 2.36
CA LEU A 285 -0.65 -3.30 3.12
C LEU A 285 -0.88 -3.70 4.58
N VAL A 286 -0.60 -4.96 4.94
CA VAL A 286 -0.87 -5.53 6.26
C VAL A 286 0.31 -5.32 7.20
N SER A 287 0.11 -4.50 8.23
CA SER A 287 1.08 -4.36 9.32
C SER A 287 1.26 -5.68 10.06
N GLN A 288 2.48 -6.22 10.07
CA GLN A 288 2.77 -7.50 10.73
C GLN A 288 2.61 -7.42 12.25
N ASP A 289 3.12 -6.35 12.86
CA ASP A 289 3.21 -6.25 14.31
C ASP A 289 1.91 -5.78 14.95
N LEU A 290 1.16 -4.92 14.24
CA LEU A 290 -0.04 -4.28 14.78
C LEU A 290 -1.34 -4.85 14.21
N GLY A 291 -1.32 -5.44 13.01
CA GLY A 291 -2.52 -5.99 12.35
C GLY A 291 -3.35 -4.95 11.58
N GLY A 292 -3.06 -3.66 11.72
CA GLY A 292 -3.71 -2.61 10.94
C GLY A 292 -3.41 -2.73 9.43
N ILE A 293 -4.41 -2.44 8.59
CA ILE A 293 -4.31 -2.51 7.13
C ILE A 293 -4.52 -1.11 6.55
N VAL A 294 -3.51 -0.56 5.90
CA VAL A 294 -3.61 0.76 5.26
C VAL A 294 -4.40 0.68 3.95
N ALA A 295 -5.12 1.75 3.59
CA ALA A 295 -5.89 1.78 2.35
C ALA A 295 -4.99 1.74 1.11
N ALA A 296 -3.95 2.58 1.06
CA ALA A 296 -2.94 2.55 0.00
C ALA A 296 -1.64 3.26 0.40
N PRO A 297 -0.49 2.85 -0.16
CA PRO A 297 0.81 3.49 0.12
C PRO A 297 1.05 4.72 -0.77
N THR A 298 0.17 5.73 -0.68
CA THR A 298 0.25 6.99 -1.46
C THR A 298 0.09 8.20 -0.55
N LEU A 299 0.68 9.33 -0.97
CA LEU A 299 0.60 10.65 -0.32
C LEU A 299 -0.28 11.66 -1.08
N GLU A 300 -0.69 11.32 -2.30
CA GLU A 300 -1.41 12.23 -3.20
C GLU A 300 -2.67 11.56 -3.79
N PRO A 301 -3.80 11.56 -3.07
CA PRO A 301 -3.99 12.00 -1.67
C PRO A 301 -3.37 11.01 -0.65
N ASP A 302 -3.22 11.43 0.61
CA ASP A 302 -2.66 10.56 1.66
C ASP A 302 -3.65 9.45 2.04
N TYR A 303 -3.33 8.21 1.68
CA TYR A 303 -4.12 7.01 1.96
C TYR A 303 -3.43 6.02 2.89
N ARG A 304 -2.41 6.46 3.63
CA ARG A 304 -1.66 5.62 4.58
C ARG A 304 -2.36 5.46 5.91
N TYR A 305 -3.68 5.65 5.93
CA TYR A 305 -4.51 5.45 7.10
C TYR A 305 -5.20 4.09 7.02
N VAL A 306 -5.56 3.58 8.18
CA VAL A 306 -6.50 2.48 8.32
C VAL A 306 -7.91 3.06 8.30
N TRP A 307 -8.58 2.94 7.15
CA TRP A 307 -10.03 3.00 7.10
C TRP A 307 -10.57 1.63 7.45
N SER A 308 -11.45 1.58 8.45
CA SER A 308 -12.02 0.33 8.92
C SER A 308 -12.81 -0.40 7.83
N ARG A 309 -13.49 0.33 6.93
CA ARG A 309 -14.16 -0.25 5.75
C ARG A 309 -13.17 -0.94 4.81
N ASP A 310 -12.15 -0.23 4.35
CA ASP A 310 -11.12 -0.71 3.43
C ASP A 310 -10.38 -1.91 4.02
N GLY A 311 -9.90 -1.78 5.26
CA GLY A 311 -9.24 -2.86 5.99
C GLY A 311 -10.12 -4.09 6.17
N THR A 312 -11.44 -3.90 6.41
CA THR A 312 -12.36 -5.04 6.51
C THR A 312 -12.54 -5.76 5.18
N TYR A 313 -12.57 -5.04 4.05
CA TYR A 313 -12.64 -5.70 2.74
C TYR A 313 -11.37 -6.44 2.39
N VAL A 314 -10.20 -5.90 2.75
CA VAL A 314 -8.93 -6.62 2.60
C VAL A 314 -8.91 -7.87 3.49
N ALA A 315 -9.28 -7.74 4.77
CA ALA A 315 -9.37 -8.87 5.70
C ALA A 315 -10.34 -9.95 5.19
N TYR A 316 -11.51 -9.55 4.69
CA TYR A 316 -12.46 -10.46 4.08
C TYR A 316 -11.89 -11.17 2.85
N ALA A 317 -11.20 -10.45 1.96
CA ALA A 317 -10.56 -11.06 0.79
C ALA A 317 -9.48 -12.08 1.19
N LEU A 318 -8.67 -11.75 2.21
CA LEU A 318 -7.67 -12.65 2.79
C LEU A 318 -8.31 -13.90 3.39
N ASP A 319 -9.39 -13.73 4.16
CA ASP A 319 -10.18 -14.83 4.73
C ASP A 319 -10.74 -15.77 3.66
N ARG A 320 -11.35 -15.21 2.61
CA ARG A 320 -11.90 -15.98 1.48
C ARG A 320 -10.83 -16.75 0.71
N CYS A 321 -9.56 -16.36 0.85
CA CYS A 321 -8.43 -17.03 0.25
C CYS A 321 -7.65 -17.93 1.24
N GLY A 322 -8.10 -18.07 2.49
CA GLY A 322 -7.50 -18.95 3.50
C GLY A 322 -6.45 -18.30 4.41
N TYR A 323 -6.21 -16.99 4.27
CA TYR A 323 -5.25 -16.23 5.09
C TYR A 323 -5.89 -15.72 6.40
N HIS A 324 -6.52 -16.65 7.13
CA HIS A 324 -7.31 -16.33 8.33
C HIS A 324 -6.51 -15.62 9.42
N ASN A 325 -5.22 -15.92 9.58
CA ASN A 325 -4.40 -15.27 10.61
C ASN A 325 -4.16 -13.78 10.30
N ASP A 326 -3.94 -13.42 9.04
CA ASP A 326 -3.75 -12.02 8.64
C ASP A 326 -5.08 -11.25 8.77
N ALA A 327 -6.22 -11.89 8.46
CA ALA A 327 -7.55 -11.31 8.66
C ALA A 327 -7.91 -11.15 10.16
N GLU A 328 -7.67 -12.19 10.98
CA GLU A 328 -7.90 -12.15 12.43
C GLU A 328 -7.08 -11.04 13.10
N GLY A 329 -5.84 -10.82 12.66
CA GLY A 329 -4.99 -9.73 13.11
C GLY A 329 -5.65 -8.36 12.94
N PHE A 330 -6.34 -8.13 11.81
CA PHE A 330 -7.07 -6.89 11.58
C PHE A 330 -8.31 -6.75 12.49
N TYR A 331 -9.09 -7.81 12.68
CA TYR A 331 -10.25 -7.74 13.58
C TYR A 331 -9.84 -7.51 15.04
N ARG A 332 -8.71 -8.08 15.46
CA ARG A 332 -8.10 -7.77 16.78
C ARG A 332 -7.60 -6.34 16.87
N TRP A 333 -7.03 -5.81 15.79
CA TRP A 333 -6.69 -4.39 15.70
C TRP A 333 -7.93 -3.51 15.85
N CYS A 334 -9.05 -3.84 15.19
CA CYS A 334 -10.32 -3.11 15.33
C CYS A 334 -10.86 -3.16 16.76
N LYS A 335 -10.75 -4.31 17.43
CA LYS A 335 -11.12 -4.45 18.85
C LYS A 335 -10.36 -3.46 19.73
N ASP A 336 -9.05 -3.35 19.52
CA ASP A 336 -8.20 -2.44 20.31
C ASP A 336 -8.46 -0.96 19.99
N ALA A 337 -8.90 -0.65 18.77
CA ALA A 337 -9.21 0.70 18.31
C ALA A 337 -10.67 1.14 18.60
N GLN A 338 -11.51 0.26 19.17
CA GLN A 338 -12.91 0.55 19.45
C GLN A 338 -13.05 1.58 20.58
N GLU A 339 -13.88 2.59 20.36
CA GLU A 339 -14.14 3.63 21.35
C GLU A 339 -15.04 3.14 22.50
N PRO A 340 -15.04 3.81 23.66
CA PRO A 340 -15.85 3.42 24.81
C PRO A 340 -17.36 3.31 24.53
N ASP A 341 -17.88 4.09 23.59
CA ASP A 341 -19.28 4.09 23.17
C ASP A 341 -19.63 2.97 22.16
N GLY A 342 -18.65 2.14 21.79
CA GLY A 342 -18.78 1.03 20.86
C GLY A 342 -18.56 1.38 19.39
N GLY A 343 -18.36 2.65 19.06
CA GLY A 343 -18.09 3.12 17.71
C GLY A 343 -16.61 3.08 17.32
N TRP A 344 -16.33 3.60 16.14
CA TRP A 344 -14.98 3.79 15.60
C TRP A 344 -14.90 5.15 14.90
N TYR A 345 -13.72 5.78 14.93
CA TYR A 345 -13.42 6.95 14.13
C TYR A 345 -13.38 6.61 12.63
N GLN A 346 -13.50 7.64 11.79
CA GLN A 346 -13.46 7.50 10.33
C GLN A 346 -12.16 6.85 9.83
N ARG A 347 -11.01 7.20 10.39
CA ARG A 347 -9.74 6.59 10.02
C ARG A 347 -8.72 6.74 11.13
N TYR A 348 -7.73 5.88 11.10
CA TYR A 348 -6.69 5.80 12.12
C TYR A 348 -5.30 5.73 11.47
N HIS A 349 -4.29 6.11 12.24
CA HIS A 349 -2.95 5.61 12.00
C HIS A 349 -2.88 4.12 12.40
N VAL A 350 -1.91 3.37 11.89
CA VAL A 350 -1.72 1.94 12.20
C VAL A 350 -1.50 1.72 13.71
N GLU A 351 -0.98 2.72 14.41
CA GLU A 351 -0.80 2.79 15.86
C GLU A 351 -2.11 2.97 16.65
N LYS A 352 -3.27 2.98 15.97
CA LYS A 352 -4.63 3.12 16.54
C LYS A 352 -4.95 4.52 17.06
N SER A 353 -4.10 5.52 16.81
CA SER A 353 -4.46 6.92 17.03
C SER A 353 -5.40 7.40 15.91
N PRO A 354 -6.41 8.23 16.21
CA PRO A 354 -7.31 8.77 15.19
C PRO A 354 -6.55 9.64 14.18
N GLY A 355 -6.85 9.48 12.90
CA GLY A 355 -6.41 10.39 11.85
C GLY A 355 -7.36 11.60 11.69
N PRO A 356 -7.01 12.59 10.84
CA PRO A 356 -7.91 13.70 10.51
C PRO A 356 -9.26 13.17 10.00
N SER A 357 -10.41 13.72 10.37
CA SER A 357 -11.70 13.17 9.90
C SER A 357 -12.73 14.25 9.60
N TRP A 358 -13.69 13.90 8.73
CA TRP A 358 -14.85 14.73 8.38
C TRP A 358 -16.02 14.52 9.33
N GLY A 359 -16.12 13.34 9.95
CA GLY A 359 -17.15 12.98 10.92
C GLY A 359 -17.30 11.48 11.06
N GLU A 360 -18.34 11.05 11.79
CA GLU A 360 -18.66 9.63 11.99
C GLU A 360 -19.18 8.98 10.71
N GLN A 361 -18.80 7.72 10.49
CA GLN A 361 -19.22 6.88 9.36
C GLN A 361 -19.71 5.50 9.86
N GLU A 362 -21.01 5.37 10.06
CA GLU A 362 -21.59 4.15 10.64
C GLU A 362 -21.49 2.94 9.71
N ASP A 363 -21.24 3.15 8.40
CA ASP A 363 -20.98 2.04 7.49
C ASP A 363 -19.68 1.31 7.85
N GLN A 364 -18.71 2.01 8.45
CA GLN A 364 -17.46 1.39 8.89
C GLN A 364 -17.67 0.49 10.10
N CYS A 365 -18.38 0.98 11.13
CA CYS A 365 -18.79 0.19 12.29
C CYS A 365 -19.56 -1.06 11.85
N ALA A 366 -20.55 -0.88 10.97
CA ALA A 366 -21.33 -1.98 10.45
C ALA A 366 -20.51 -2.98 9.62
N THR A 367 -19.59 -2.49 8.79
CA THR A 367 -18.73 -3.35 7.97
C THR A 367 -17.78 -4.19 8.83
N ILE A 368 -17.20 -3.63 9.90
CA ILE A 368 -16.38 -4.40 10.87
C ILE A 368 -17.18 -5.57 11.45
N LEU A 369 -18.39 -5.31 11.96
CA LEU A 369 -19.23 -6.34 12.57
C LEU A 369 -19.63 -7.43 11.56
N TRP A 370 -19.98 -7.03 10.34
CA TRP A 370 -20.20 -7.96 9.24
C TRP A 370 -18.95 -8.83 8.98
N GLY A 371 -17.77 -8.21 8.89
CA GLY A 371 -16.49 -8.87 8.67
C GLY A 371 -16.14 -9.90 9.76
N ILE A 372 -16.29 -9.54 11.04
CA ILE A 372 -16.11 -10.47 12.17
C ILE A 372 -17.01 -11.69 12.03
N GLY A 373 -18.26 -11.48 11.62
CA GLY A 373 -19.22 -12.53 11.35
C GLY A 373 -18.78 -13.47 10.23
N GLN A 374 -18.30 -12.90 9.11
CA GLN A 374 -17.76 -13.67 7.98
C GLN A 374 -16.54 -14.48 8.39
N HIS A 375 -15.61 -13.87 9.13
CA HIS A 375 -14.42 -14.55 9.65
C HIS A 375 -14.79 -15.78 10.48
N TYR A 376 -15.66 -15.62 11.48
CA TYR A 376 -16.09 -16.73 12.31
C TYR A 376 -16.83 -17.81 11.51
N GLN A 377 -17.64 -17.43 10.50
CA GLN A 377 -18.32 -18.41 9.66
C GLN A 377 -17.33 -19.32 8.91
N LEU A 378 -16.20 -18.77 8.48
CA LEU A 378 -15.14 -19.48 7.77
C LEU A 378 -14.26 -20.30 8.70
N THR A 379 -13.86 -19.73 9.85
CA THR A 379 -12.87 -20.36 10.74
C THR A 379 -13.48 -21.24 11.83
N ARG A 380 -14.72 -20.94 12.26
CA ARG A 380 -15.38 -21.54 13.43
C ARG A 380 -14.53 -21.47 14.71
N ASN A 381 -13.62 -20.49 14.80
CA ASN A 381 -12.70 -20.34 15.91
C ASN A 381 -13.45 -19.81 17.16
N GLU A 382 -13.74 -20.69 18.11
CA GLU A 382 -14.44 -20.36 19.36
C GLU A 382 -13.63 -19.43 20.28
N ASN A 383 -12.29 -19.55 20.27
CA ASN A 383 -11.42 -18.68 21.05
C ASN A 383 -11.45 -17.25 20.52
N PHE A 384 -11.41 -17.08 19.19
CA PHE A 384 -11.60 -15.78 18.56
C PHE A 384 -12.98 -15.21 18.91
N LEU A 385 -14.05 -16.01 18.74
CA LEU A 385 -15.41 -15.55 19.02
C LEU A 385 -15.58 -15.09 20.47
N THR A 386 -15.10 -15.87 21.42
CA THR A 386 -15.17 -15.53 22.85
C THR A 386 -14.42 -14.23 23.15
N ASP A 387 -13.24 -14.06 22.56
CA ASP A 387 -12.40 -12.88 22.77
C ASP A 387 -12.96 -11.60 22.12
N ILE A 388 -13.54 -11.71 20.92
CA ILE A 388 -14.07 -10.58 20.16
C ILE A 388 -15.50 -10.19 20.58
N TRP A 389 -16.20 -11.07 21.32
CA TRP A 389 -17.61 -10.89 21.66
C TRP A 389 -17.96 -9.55 22.32
N PRO A 390 -17.20 -9.03 23.31
CA PRO A 390 -17.50 -7.71 23.90
C PRO A 390 -17.48 -6.58 22.86
N THR A 391 -16.61 -6.67 21.85
CA THR A 391 -16.53 -5.71 20.74
C THR A 391 -17.78 -5.75 19.88
N VAL A 392 -18.27 -6.96 19.58
CA VAL A 392 -19.53 -7.17 18.82
C VAL A 392 -20.72 -6.58 19.57
N GLN A 393 -20.86 -6.85 20.87
CA GLN A 393 -21.97 -6.32 21.67
C GLN A 393 -21.99 -4.79 21.66
N LYS A 394 -20.87 -4.16 21.97
CA LYS A 394 -20.75 -2.69 21.99
C LYS A 394 -21.03 -2.08 20.63
N GLY A 395 -20.53 -2.67 19.54
CA GLY A 395 -20.77 -2.17 18.19
C GLY A 395 -22.24 -2.26 17.78
N VAL A 396 -22.93 -3.35 18.13
CA VAL A 396 -24.38 -3.45 17.88
C VAL A 396 -25.15 -2.41 18.69
N ASP A 397 -24.84 -2.26 19.98
CA ASP A 397 -25.47 -1.27 20.84
C ASP A 397 -25.29 0.15 20.28
N HIS A 398 -24.08 0.47 19.80
CA HIS A 398 -23.77 1.74 19.13
C HIS A 398 -24.66 1.98 17.90
N LEU A 399 -24.70 1.02 16.96
CA LEU A 399 -25.52 1.14 15.74
C LEU A 399 -27.01 1.31 16.05
N LEU A 400 -27.54 0.61 17.06
CA LEU A 400 -28.94 0.72 17.47
C LEU A 400 -29.24 2.08 18.11
N GLN A 401 -28.30 2.67 18.86
CA GLN A 401 -28.42 4.01 19.41
C GLN A 401 -28.40 5.10 18.33
N LYS A 402 -27.68 4.87 17.23
CA LYS A 402 -27.58 5.78 16.07
C LYS A 402 -28.79 5.74 15.13
N ARG A 403 -29.88 5.04 15.47
CA ARG A 403 -31.07 4.98 14.60
C ARG A 403 -31.89 6.26 14.68
N ASP A 404 -32.25 6.79 13.52
CA ASP A 404 -33.27 7.82 13.39
C ASP A 404 -34.64 7.25 13.81
N ARG A 405 -35.26 7.89 14.80
CA ARG A 405 -36.51 7.41 15.41
C ARG A 405 -37.70 7.42 14.45
N GLU A 406 -37.69 8.31 13.46
CA GLU A 406 -38.80 8.46 12.52
C GLU A 406 -38.73 7.42 11.39
N THR A 407 -37.55 7.23 10.82
CA THR A 407 -37.37 6.33 9.66
C THR A 407 -37.01 4.91 10.05
N GLY A 408 -36.36 4.72 11.20
CA GLY A 408 -35.75 3.45 11.62
C GLY A 408 -34.42 3.13 10.91
N LEU A 409 -33.89 4.06 10.12
CA LEU A 409 -32.58 3.95 9.48
C LEU A 409 -31.47 4.34 10.45
N ILE A 410 -30.26 3.79 10.27
CA ILE A 410 -29.04 4.20 10.95
C ILE A 410 -28.55 5.52 10.35
N GLY A 411 -28.14 6.45 11.21
CA GLY A 411 -27.69 7.80 10.88
C GLY A 411 -28.58 8.88 11.52
N PRO A 412 -28.35 10.17 11.22
CA PRO A 412 -27.53 10.69 10.12
C PRO A 412 -26.02 10.52 10.32
N THR A 413 -25.29 10.24 9.24
CA THR A 413 -23.83 9.95 9.24
C THR A 413 -23.23 10.27 7.87
N PHE A 414 -21.91 10.39 7.74
CA PHE A 414 -21.26 10.55 6.44
C PHE A 414 -21.46 9.29 5.57
N ASP A 415 -21.51 9.45 4.25
CA ASP A 415 -21.52 8.32 3.32
C ASP A 415 -20.14 7.67 3.21
N LEU A 416 -20.07 6.51 2.55
CA LEU A 416 -18.82 5.82 2.26
C LEU A 416 -17.81 6.66 1.47
N TRP A 417 -18.28 7.68 0.75
CA TRP A 417 -17.45 8.61 -0.03
C TRP A 417 -16.94 9.79 0.78
N GLU A 418 -17.35 9.91 2.04
CA GLU A 418 -16.93 10.98 2.97
C GLU A 418 -17.37 12.39 2.54
N GLU A 419 -18.47 12.49 1.80
CA GLU A 419 -18.90 13.73 1.14
C GLU A 419 -19.96 14.47 1.95
N LYS A 420 -20.94 13.74 2.50
CA LYS A 420 -22.10 14.38 3.13
C LYS A 420 -22.79 13.54 4.20
N THR A 421 -23.40 14.23 5.15
CA THR A 421 -24.22 13.62 6.20
C THR A 421 -25.66 13.40 5.72
N ALA A 422 -26.16 12.15 5.81
CA ALA A 422 -27.57 11.80 5.54
C ALA A 422 -27.93 10.42 6.13
N LEU A 423 -29.13 9.92 5.80
CA LEU A 423 -29.51 8.51 5.98
C LEU A 423 -29.24 7.76 4.67
N HIS A 424 -28.09 7.10 4.59
CA HIS A 424 -27.56 6.53 3.34
C HIS A 424 -27.98 5.07 3.12
N THR A 425 -28.26 4.71 1.87
CA THR A 425 -28.63 3.33 1.50
C THR A 425 -27.52 2.34 1.77
N TYR A 426 -26.28 2.68 1.41
CA TYR A 426 -25.12 1.80 1.62
C TYR A 426 -24.88 1.51 3.11
N THR A 427 -24.86 2.56 3.93
CA THR A 427 -24.69 2.45 5.39
C THR A 427 -25.75 1.56 6.03
N ASN A 428 -27.00 1.71 5.61
CA ASN A 428 -28.09 0.90 6.13
C ASN A 428 -28.04 -0.56 5.63
N ALA A 429 -27.55 -0.80 4.41
CA ALA A 429 -27.28 -2.14 3.91
C ALA A 429 -26.18 -2.83 4.73
N ALA A 430 -25.08 -2.13 5.02
CA ALA A 430 -24.03 -2.61 5.91
C ALA A 430 -24.59 -2.91 7.32
N GLY A 431 -25.39 -1.99 7.88
CA GLY A 431 -26.01 -2.14 9.19
C GLY A 431 -26.96 -3.34 9.28
N TYR A 432 -27.72 -3.60 8.22
CA TYR A 432 -28.56 -4.80 8.12
C TYR A 432 -27.73 -6.08 8.27
N ALA A 433 -26.63 -6.16 7.52
CA ALA A 433 -25.73 -7.31 7.54
C ALA A 433 -25.01 -7.43 8.88
N ALA A 434 -24.56 -6.31 9.47
CA ALA A 434 -23.97 -6.28 10.80
C ALA A 434 -24.88 -6.92 11.85
N LEU A 435 -26.14 -6.48 11.94
CA LEU A 435 -27.12 -7.04 12.89
C LEU A 435 -27.40 -8.53 12.61
N ARG A 436 -27.50 -8.91 11.34
CA ARG A 436 -27.72 -10.31 10.92
C ARG A 436 -26.55 -11.19 11.36
N GLU A 437 -25.33 -10.82 11.04
CA GLU A 437 -24.15 -11.62 11.40
C GLU A 437 -23.95 -11.65 12.92
N SER A 438 -24.08 -10.51 13.60
CA SER A 438 -24.00 -10.44 15.07
C SER A 438 -25.03 -11.33 15.76
N SER A 439 -26.26 -11.45 15.23
CA SER A 439 -27.26 -12.40 15.77
C SER A 439 -26.80 -13.86 15.68
N ARG A 440 -26.11 -14.23 14.58
CA ARG A 440 -25.57 -15.59 14.40
C ARG A 440 -24.43 -15.87 15.38
N LEU A 441 -23.58 -14.87 15.63
CA LEU A 441 -22.54 -14.94 16.65
C LEU A 441 -23.12 -15.10 18.06
N ALA A 442 -24.16 -14.33 18.39
CA ALA A 442 -24.89 -14.46 19.66
C ALA A 442 -25.47 -15.87 19.83
N SER A 443 -26.06 -16.43 18.76
CA SER A 443 -26.57 -17.81 18.77
C SER A 443 -25.47 -18.83 18.98
N ALA A 444 -24.30 -18.66 18.36
CA ALA A 444 -23.17 -19.56 18.50
C ALA A 444 -22.61 -19.59 19.94
N LEU A 445 -22.71 -18.48 20.67
CA LEU A 445 -22.34 -18.37 22.09
C LEU A 445 -23.48 -18.78 23.06
N GLY A 446 -24.64 -19.21 22.55
CA GLY A 446 -25.79 -19.59 23.37
C GLY A 446 -26.63 -18.41 23.91
N HIS A 447 -26.36 -17.17 23.46
CA HIS A 447 -27.12 -15.98 23.84
C HIS A 447 -28.45 -15.87 23.06
N SER A 448 -29.36 -16.83 23.27
CA SER A 448 -30.59 -17.00 22.49
C SER A 448 -31.49 -15.74 22.48
N THR A 449 -31.67 -15.07 23.62
CA THR A 449 -32.48 -13.85 23.71
C THR A 449 -31.89 -12.69 22.89
N LEU A 450 -30.58 -12.49 22.96
CA LEU A 450 -29.88 -11.46 22.17
C LEU A 450 -29.94 -11.79 20.68
N SER A 451 -29.71 -13.05 20.32
CA SER A 451 -29.84 -13.52 18.93
C SER A 451 -31.20 -13.18 18.34
N LEU A 452 -32.29 -13.53 19.03
CA LEU A 452 -33.65 -13.24 18.55
C LEU A 452 -33.93 -11.73 18.46
N SER A 453 -33.46 -10.96 19.45
CA SER A 453 -33.60 -9.50 19.46
C SER A 453 -32.89 -8.87 18.24
N TRP A 454 -31.61 -9.17 18.02
CA TRP A 454 -30.84 -8.60 16.91
C TRP A 454 -31.29 -9.10 15.55
N GLN A 455 -31.79 -10.34 15.45
CA GLN A 455 -32.43 -10.84 14.23
C GLN A 455 -33.69 -10.01 13.90
N GLN A 456 -34.51 -9.69 14.90
CA GLN A 456 -35.67 -8.83 14.72
C GLN A 456 -35.26 -7.41 14.33
N GLU A 457 -34.20 -6.85 14.93
CA GLU A 457 -33.70 -5.53 14.54
C GLU A 457 -33.15 -5.49 13.10
N SER A 458 -32.46 -6.54 12.66
CA SER A 458 -32.04 -6.70 11.27
C SER A 458 -33.26 -6.69 10.34
N LYS A 459 -34.33 -7.43 10.67
CA LYS A 459 -35.58 -7.42 9.89
C LYS A 459 -36.22 -6.03 9.85
N ASN A 460 -36.32 -5.36 11.01
CA ASN A 460 -36.87 -4.00 11.10
C ASN A 460 -36.08 -3.03 10.21
N LEU A 461 -34.75 -3.16 10.14
CA LEU A 461 -33.90 -2.32 9.32
C LEU A 461 -34.09 -2.61 7.82
N LYS A 462 -34.23 -3.88 7.42
CA LYS A 462 -34.59 -4.24 6.04
C LYS A 462 -35.92 -3.63 5.60
N ASP A 463 -36.92 -3.68 6.48
CA ASP A 463 -38.24 -3.09 6.21
C ASP A 463 -38.17 -1.55 6.14
N ALA A 464 -37.33 -0.91 6.97
CA ALA A 464 -37.05 0.52 6.88
C ALA A 464 -36.37 0.88 5.55
N ILE A 465 -35.36 0.13 5.11
CA ILE A 465 -34.70 0.32 3.81
C ILE A 465 -35.72 0.24 2.66
N ALA A 466 -36.52 -0.82 2.63
CA ALA A 466 -37.52 -1.02 1.59
C ALA A 466 -38.55 0.11 1.52
N ARG A 467 -38.92 0.69 2.65
CA ARG A 467 -39.96 1.72 2.76
C ARG A 467 -39.44 3.14 2.54
N GLN A 468 -38.24 3.44 3.03
CA GLN A 468 -37.72 4.81 3.10
C GLN A 468 -36.78 5.13 1.93
N LEU A 469 -36.10 4.12 1.38
CA LEU A 469 -35.04 4.32 0.38
C LEU A 469 -35.45 3.84 -1.02
N TRP A 470 -36.59 3.18 -1.17
CA TRP A 470 -37.16 2.86 -2.48
C TRP A 470 -37.92 4.07 -3.04
N ASP A 471 -37.54 4.53 -4.22
CA ASP A 471 -38.28 5.54 -4.96
C ASP A 471 -39.24 4.87 -5.94
N ASP A 472 -40.55 4.98 -5.64
CA ASP A 472 -41.59 4.45 -6.49
C ASP A 472 -41.77 5.18 -7.82
N HIS A 473 -41.32 6.44 -7.93
CA HIS A 473 -41.39 7.18 -9.18
C HIS A 473 -40.22 6.79 -10.09
N GLY A 474 -38.99 6.83 -9.59
CA GLY A 474 -37.79 6.41 -10.32
C GLY A 474 -37.62 4.89 -10.45
N LYS A 475 -38.43 4.09 -9.75
CA LYS A 475 -38.32 2.62 -9.70
C LYS A 475 -36.91 2.14 -9.38
N ARG A 476 -36.27 2.77 -8.41
CA ARG A 476 -34.92 2.40 -7.93
C ARG A 476 -34.72 2.78 -6.48
N PHE A 477 -33.67 2.26 -5.86
CA PHE A 477 -33.21 2.77 -4.58
C PHE A 477 -32.52 4.13 -4.74
N LEU A 478 -32.72 5.00 -3.75
CA LEU A 478 -32.12 6.33 -3.62
C LEU A 478 -30.69 6.23 -3.08
N LYS A 479 -29.83 7.23 -3.34
CA LYS A 479 -28.51 7.33 -2.68
C LYS A 479 -28.71 7.53 -1.18
N CYS A 480 -29.55 8.49 -0.79
CA CYS A 480 -29.89 8.76 0.60
C CYS A 480 -31.22 9.52 0.76
N VAL A 481 -31.69 9.57 2.00
CA VAL A 481 -32.78 10.47 2.44
C VAL A 481 -32.33 11.33 3.61
N LYS A 482 -33.05 12.43 3.85
CA LYS A 482 -32.76 13.44 4.89
C LYS A 482 -31.27 13.89 4.90
N PRO A 483 -30.82 14.67 3.90
CA PRO A 483 -31.58 15.22 2.78
C PRO A 483 -31.83 14.18 1.66
N TYR A 484 -32.92 14.40 0.90
CA TYR A 484 -33.26 13.56 -0.24
C TYR A 484 -32.20 13.69 -1.34
N ASP A 485 -31.63 12.57 -1.78
CA ASP A 485 -30.77 12.52 -2.95
C ASP A 485 -31.09 11.31 -3.82
N SER A 486 -31.49 11.61 -5.05
CA SER A 486 -31.80 10.63 -6.09
C SER A 486 -30.67 10.48 -7.10
N SER A 487 -29.46 10.97 -6.84
CA SER A 487 -28.31 10.66 -7.68
C SER A 487 -28.10 9.13 -7.78
N ILE A 488 -27.56 8.69 -8.91
CA ILE A 488 -27.24 7.28 -9.15
C ILE A 488 -25.86 7.01 -8.56
N ASP A 489 -25.73 5.93 -7.82
CA ASP A 489 -24.49 5.52 -7.17
C ASP A 489 -24.32 4.01 -7.29
N THR A 490 -23.14 3.55 -7.73
CA THR A 490 -22.82 2.12 -7.84
C THR A 490 -22.84 1.43 -6.48
N ALA A 491 -22.63 2.16 -5.38
CA ALA A 491 -22.70 1.63 -4.02
C ALA A 491 -24.08 1.05 -3.68
N LEU A 492 -25.14 1.41 -4.41
CA LEU A 492 -26.47 0.83 -4.21
C LEU A 492 -26.51 -0.68 -4.47
N LEU A 493 -25.56 -1.24 -5.23
CA LEU A 493 -25.40 -2.69 -5.39
C LEU A 493 -25.03 -3.39 -4.09
N GLY A 494 -24.56 -2.64 -3.07
CA GLY A 494 -24.38 -3.10 -1.69
C GLY A 494 -25.64 -3.73 -1.09
N LEU A 495 -26.83 -3.37 -1.57
CA LEU A 495 -28.10 -3.97 -1.16
C LEU A 495 -28.18 -5.48 -1.46
N SER A 496 -27.45 -5.98 -2.46
CA SER A 496 -27.40 -7.41 -2.78
C SER A 496 -26.06 -8.04 -2.39
N TYR A 497 -24.94 -7.45 -2.80
CA TYR A 497 -23.61 -7.94 -2.46
C TYR A 497 -22.72 -6.81 -1.95
N PRO A 498 -22.04 -6.98 -0.80
CA PRO A 498 -21.90 -8.21 -0.02
C PRO A 498 -22.97 -8.41 1.07
N PHE A 499 -23.85 -7.42 1.27
CA PHE A 499 -24.69 -7.37 2.48
C PHE A 499 -25.96 -8.22 2.40
N SER A 500 -26.43 -8.55 1.19
CA SER A 500 -27.59 -9.40 0.93
C SER A 500 -28.83 -8.97 1.73
N VAL A 501 -29.15 -7.68 1.65
CA VAL A 501 -30.44 -7.13 2.13
C VAL A 501 -31.57 -7.71 1.29
N PHE A 502 -31.37 -7.71 -0.03
CA PHE A 502 -32.26 -8.30 -1.02
C PHE A 502 -31.46 -9.27 -1.89
N GLU A 503 -32.14 -10.27 -2.46
CA GLU A 503 -31.53 -11.18 -3.42
C GLU A 503 -31.15 -10.42 -4.71
N ALA A 504 -30.17 -10.93 -5.44
CA ALA A 504 -29.69 -10.28 -6.67
C ALA A 504 -30.76 -10.22 -7.77
N ASP A 505 -31.75 -11.11 -7.73
CA ASP A 505 -32.89 -11.17 -8.64
C ASP A 505 -34.15 -10.43 -8.12
N ASP A 506 -34.06 -9.75 -6.97
CA ASP A 506 -35.15 -8.88 -6.50
C ASP A 506 -35.44 -7.82 -7.58
N PRO A 507 -36.70 -7.68 -8.03
CA PRO A 507 -37.05 -6.75 -9.11
C PRO A 507 -36.59 -5.31 -8.85
N ARG A 508 -36.52 -4.88 -7.59
CA ARG A 508 -36.06 -3.55 -7.19
C ARG A 508 -34.54 -3.40 -7.34
N VAL A 509 -33.78 -4.43 -6.99
CA VAL A 509 -32.32 -4.48 -7.20
C VAL A 509 -32.01 -4.50 -8.69
N LEU A 510 -32.68 -5.35 -9.47
CA LEU A 510 -32.53 -5.40 -10.92
C LEU A 510 -32.88 -4.06 -11.59
N SER A 511 -33.97 -3.42 -11.17
CA SER A 511 -34.39 -2.12 -11.70
C SER A 511 -33.37 -1.02 -11.36
N THR A 512 -32.80 -1.04 -10.15
CA THR A 512 -31.74 -0.11 -9.74
C THR A 512 -30.46 -0.35 -10.55
N SER A 513 -30.04 -1.61 -10.68
CA SER A 513 -28.83 -2.00 -11.42
C SER A 513 -28.89 -1.70 -12.92
N ARG A 514 -30.08 -1.66 -13.53
CA ARG A 514 -30.24 -1.30 -14.95
C ARG A 514 -30.12 0.21 -15.19
N GLN A 515 -30.27 1.01 -14.15
CA GLN A 515 -30.21 2.47 -14.23
C GLN A 515 -28.81 3.00 -13.88
N ILE A 516 -28.05 2.27 -13.06
CA ILE A 516 -26.59 2.41 -12.92
C ILE A 516 -25.94 2.02 -14.25
#